data_AF-A0A4Y2IMF0-F1
#
_entry.id   AF-A0A4Y2IMF0-F1
#
_cell.length_a   1.000
_cell.length_b   1.000
_cell.length_c   1.000
_cell.angle_alpha   90.00
_cell.angle_beta   90.00
_cell.angle_gamma   90.00
#
_symmetry.space_group_name_H-M   'P 1'
#
loop_
_entity.id
_entity.type
_entity.pdbx_description
1 polymer ?
#
loop_
_entity_poly.entity_id
_entity_poly.type
_entity_poly.pdbx_seq_one_letter_code
_entity_poly.pdbx_strand_id
1 'polypeptide(L)'
;MELDVNLRINVTEQDPDPTCDTILGKLETFKAATSMLFTVLENEMLRKLNYSSYQKDRNFDILFCWIPGHGGITGNDEADAAAKAASSNVETFVPFQDIDQVLKQTILIKWQHIWYLELNNKLHSIQPSIAGFQPNNLNRRMSVKLARLRLGHTYFTHKHLLYADPAPSCSSCSTIISVRHILCECPKYRVLRRKYFGKAYPDLRDILGEPYNANVFSFVHDINFIHSI
;
A
#
# COMPACT_ATOMS: atom_id res chain seq x y z
N MET A 1 -13.66 -66.80 29.01
CA MET A 1 -12.72 -67.93 28.91
C MET A 1 -12.67 -68.31 27.45
N GLU A 2 -11.81 -67.65 26.69
CA GLU A 2 -10.44 -68.11 26.44
C GLU A 2 -10.41 -69.52 25.84
N LEU A 3 -10.00 -69.61 24.58
CA LEU A 3 -8.72 -70.21 24.18
C LEU A 3 -8.65 -70.17 22.66
N ASP A 4 -8.03 -69.13 22.10
CA ASP A 4 -7.58 -69.16 20.71
C ASP A 4 -6.09 -69.55 20.68
N VAL A 5 -5.83 -70.54 19.87
CA VAL A 5 -4.56 -71.26 19.72
C VAL A 5 -3.57 -70.36 18.99
N ASN A 6 -2.61 -69.79 19.73
CA ASN A 6 -1.44 -69.14 19.13
C ASN A 6 -0.41 -70.21 18.72
N LEU A 7 -0.43 -70.61 17.45
CA LEU A 7 0.69 -71.31 16.83
C LEU A 7 1.72 -70.28 16.34
N ARG A 8 2.91 -70.31 16.96
CA ARG A 8 4.14 -69.67 16.50
C ARG A 8 4.48 -70.13 15.08
N ILE A 9 4.98 -69.20 14.25
CA ILE A 9 5.95 -69.53 13.20
C ILE A 9 7.21 -68.70 13.47
N ASN A 10 8.32 -69.41 13.63
CA ASN A 10 9.67 -68.93 13.92
C ASN A 10 10.20 -68.01 12.81
N VAL A 11 10.80 -66.90 13.20
CA VAL A 11 11.77 -66.17 12.38
C VAL A 11 13.09 -66.93 12.47
N THR A 12 13.56 -67.50 11.35
CA THR A 12 14.92 -68.00 11.25
C THR A 12 15.88 -66.82 11.27
N GLU A 13 16.79 -66.84 12.24
CA GLU A 13 17.96 -65.97 12.33
C GLU A 13 18.70 -65.92 10.97
N GLN A 14 18.74 -64.74 10.38
CA GLN A 14 19.85 -64.29 9.55
C GLN A 14 20.28 -62.93 10.10
N ASP A 15 21.57 -62.81 10.38
CA ASP A 15 22.21 -61.87 11.30
C ASP A 15 21.67 -60.42 11.31
N PRO A 16 21.54 -59.78 12.49
CA PRO A 16 21.24 -58.36 12.57
C PRO A 16 22.47 -57.56 12.13
N ASP A 17 22.30 -56.72 11.11
CA ASP A 17 23.30 -55.72 10.71
C ASP A 17 23.51 -54.74 11.89
N PRO A 18 24.72 -54.64 12.46
CA PRO A 18 25.01 -53.83 13.65
C PRO A 18 24.78 -52.32 13.46
N THR A 19 24.54 -51.87 12.22
CA THR A 19 24.09 -50.51 11.95
C THR A 19 22.65 -50.24 12.40
N CYS A 20 21.77 -51.25 12.43
CA CYS A 20 20.35 -51.06 12.76
C CYS A 20 20.12 -50.77 14.26
N ASP A 21 20.82 -51.47 15.15
CA ASP A 21 20.72 -51.25 16.61
C ASP A 21 21.33 -49.90 17.02
N THR A 22 22.37 -49.47 16.31
CA THR A 22 22.98 -48.15 16.51
C THR A 22 22.06 -47.00 16.09
N ILE A 23 21.19 -47.24 15.10
CA ILE A 23 20.18 -46.28 14.62
C ILE A 23 19.00 -46.22 15.60
N LEU A 24 18.56 -47.36 16.15
CA LEU A 24 17.48 -47.43 17.13
C LEU A 24 17.84 -46.75 18.46
N GLY A 25 19.05 -46.98 18.98
CA GLY A 25 19.53 -46.35 20.22
C GLY A 25 19.65 -44.83 20.13
N LYS A 26 20.00 -44.30 18.94
CA LYS A 26 20.05 -42.85 18.67
C LYS A 26 18.65 -42.23 18.50
N LEU A 27 17.68 -43.00 18.03
CA LEU A 27 16.29 -42.56 17.86
C LEU A 27 15.60 -42.30 19.21
N GLU A 28 15.89 -43.11 20.24
CA GLU A 28 15.33 -42.92 21.58
C GLU A 28 15.91 -41.70 22.30
N THR A 29 17.21 -41.46 22.17
CA THR A 29 17.85 -40.25 22.72
C THR A 29 17.37 -38.98 22.01
N PHE A 30 17.09 -39.05 20.70
CA PHE A 30 16.54 -37.95 19.92
C PHE A 30 15.07 -37.65 20.25
N LYS A 31 14.25 -38.69 20.49
CA LYS A 31 12.86 -38.55 20.98
C LYS A 31 12.80 -37.84 22.34
N ALA A 32 13.74 -38.11 23.24
CA ALA A 32 13.83 -37.44 24.53
C ALA A 32 14.23 -35.96 24.41
N ALA A 33 15.15 -35.63 23.50
CA ALA A 33 15.64 -34.25 23.31
C ALA A 33 14.63 -33.35 22.57
N THR A 34 13.84 -33.91 21.65
CA THR A 34 12.81 -33.15 20.91
C THR A 34 11.55 -32.89 21.73
N SER A 35 11.25 -33.72 22.75
CA SER A 35 10.10 -33.53 23.64
C SER A 35 10.09 -32.21 24.44
N MET A 36 11.25 -31.56 24.64
CA MET A 36 11.32 -30.32 25.42
C MET A 36 11.25 -29.02 24.59
N LEU A 37 11.37 -29.11 23.25
CA LEU A 37 11.34 -27.92 22.36
C LEU A 37 10.10 -27.86 21.45
N PHE A 38 9.24 -28.89 21.46
CA PHE A 38 8.16 -29.07 20.48
C PHE A 38 6.79 -28.52 20.90
N THR A 39 6.71 -27.68 21.93
CA THR A 39 5.42 -27.16 22.42
C THR A 39 4.96 -25.87 21.72
N VAL A 40 5.69 -25.33 20.72
CA VAL A 40 5.40 -23.96 20.22
C VAL A 40 5.12 -23.82 18.72
N LEU A 41 5.29 -24.82 17.86
CA LEU A 41 4.99 -24.64 16.42
C LEU A 41 4.34 -25.88 15.80
N GLU A 42 3.01 -26.00 15.93
CA GLU A 42 2.21 -26.94 15.15
C GLU A 42 2.10 -26.46 13.70
N ASN A 43 2.64 -27.23 12.75
CA ASN A 43 2.26 -27.18 11.35
C ASN A 43 1.43 -28.43 11.03
N GLU A 44 0.25 -28.27 10.43
CA GLU A 44 -0.66 -29.38 10.04
C GLU A 44 0.02 -30.47 9.20
N MET A 45 1.13 -30.15 8.52
CA MET A 45 1.94 -31.12 7.77
C MET A 45 2.68 -32.12 8.67
N LEU A 46 3.14 -31.73 9.87
CA LEU A 46 3.89 -32.61 10.78
C LEU A 46 2.98 -33.63 11.46
N ARG A 47 1.69 -33.32 11.65
CA ARG A 47 0.69 -34.30 12.14
C ARG A 47 0.46 -35.46 11.18
N LYS A 48 0.73 -35.30 9.87
CA LYS A 48 0.66 -36.40 8.90
C LYS A 48 1.94 -37.25 8.83
N LEU A 49 3.07 -36.73 9.32
CA LEU A 49 4.38 -37.39 9.24
C LEU A 49 4.84 -38.01 10.57
N ASN A 50 4.29 -37.59 11.71
CA ASN A 50 4.57 -38.19 13.02
C ASN A 50 3.63 -39.35 13.34
N TYR A 51 3.70 -40.42 12.56
CA TYR A 51 3.50 -41.80 13.00
C TYR A 51 3.81 -42.70 11.80
N SER A 52 4.46 -43.84 12.01
CA SER A 52 4.56 -44.92 11.03
C SER A 52 3.14 -45.33 10.59
N SER A 53 2.62 -44.72 9.53
CA SER A 53 1.27 -44.98 9.02
C SER A 53 1.32 -46.18 8.09
N TYR A 54 0.86 -47.32 8.59
CA TYR A 54 0.75 -48.55 7.82
C TYR A 54 -0.51 -48.47 6.94
N GLN A 55 -0.37 -48.41 5.62
CA GLN A 55 -1.51 -48.41 4.71
C GLN A 55 -1.61 -49.76 4.00
N LYS A 56 -2.59 -50.58 4.40
CA LYS A 56 -2.89 -51.87 3.75
C LYS A 56 -3.84 -51.66 2.59
N ASP A 57 -3.30 -51.38 1.42
CA ASP A 57 -4.07 -51.49 0.18
C ASP A 57 -3.40 -52.53 -0.74
N ARG A 58 -4.05 -53.69 -0.82
CA ARG A 58 -3.76 -54.86 -1.68
C ARG A 58 -2.31 -55.42 -1.57
N ASN A 59 -2.14 -56.46 -0.76
CA ASN A 59 -0.98 -57.37 -0.71
C ASN A 59 0.42 -56.79 -0.42
N PHE A 60 0.57 -55.49 -0.18
CA PHE A 60 1.85 -54.90 0.19
C PHE A 60 1.78 -54.14 1.51
N ASP A 61 2.80 -54.34 2.32
CA ASP A 61 3.01 -53.64 3.58
C ASP A 61 3.98 -52.47 3.33
N ILE A 62 3.51 -51.24 3.51
CA ILE A 62 4.30 -50.02 3.26
C ILE A 62 4.72 -49.40 4.59
N LEU A 63 6.03 -49.17 4.76
CA LEU A 63 6.61 -48.50 5.93
C LEU A 63 7.10 -47.10 5.57
N PHE A 64 6.67 -46.09 6.34
CA PHE A 64 7.21 -44.74 6.28
C PHE A 64 8.22 -44.53 7.43
N CYS A 65 9.42 -44.08 7.10
CA CYS A 65 10.43 -43.68 8.08
C CYS A 65 10.89 -42.24 7.82
N TRP A 66 11.16 -41.51 8.90
CA TRP A 66 11.79 -40.20 8.82
C TRP A 66 13.30 -40.36 8.97
N ILE A 67 14.06 -39.64 8.14
CA ILE A 67 15.52 -39.59 8.19
C ILE A 67 16.01 -38.14 8.22
N PRO A 68 17.10 -37.84 8.94
CA PRO A 68 17.65 -36.49 9.00
C PRO A 68 18.22 -36.07 7.64
N GLY A 69 17.90 -34.84 7.22
CA GLY A 69 18.45 -34.25 6.01
C GLY A 69 19.96 -34.03 6.12
N HIS A 70 20.67 -34.14 4.98
CA HIS A 70 22.13 -33.95 4.88
C HIS A 70 22.97 -34.90 5.76
N GLY A 71 22.42 -36.07 6.09
CA GLY A 71 23.13 -37.12 6.85
C GLY A 71 24.13 -37.94 6.03
N GLY A 72 24.36 -37.63 4.75
CA GLY A 72 25.22 -38.40 3.85
C GLY A 72 24.59 -39.70 3.37
N ILE A 73 23.26 -39.84 3.48
CA ILE A 73 22.51 -41.01 3.01
C ILE A 73 22.22 -40.79 1.52
N THR A 74 22.88 -41.56 0.66
CA THR A 74 22.86 -41.38 -0.79
C THR A 74 21.45 -41.23 -1.37
N GLY A 75 20.51 -42.12 -1.03
CA GLY A 75 19.13 -42.04 -1.54
C GLY A 75 18.35 -40.81 -1.06
N ASN A 76 18.62 -40.32 0.15
CA ASN A 76 18.01 -39.08 0.66
C ASN A 76 18.57 -37.85 -0.05
N ASP A 77 19.89 -37.82 -0.22
CA ASP A 77 20.59 -36.70 -0.84
C ASP A 77 20.27 -36.62 -2.35
N GLU A 78 20.09 -37.77 -3.02
CA GLU A 78 19.59 -37.85 -4.39
C GLU A 78 18.14 -37.36 -4.52
N ALA A 79 17.26 -37.75 -3.60
CA ALA A 79 15.88 -37.27 -3.58
C ALA A 79 15.80 -35.76 -3.32
N ASP A 80 16.59 -35.23 -2.38
CA ASP A 80 16.70 -33.80 -2.09
C ASP A 80 17.30 -33.02 -3.28
N ALA A 81 18.34 -33.57 -3.93
CA ALA A 81 18.92 -33.00 -5.14
C ALA A 81 17.91 -32.95 -6.30
N ALA A 82 17.13 -34.02 -6.50
CA ALA A 82 16.08 -34.08 -7.52
C ALA A 82 14.96 -33.07 -7.23
N ALA A 83 14.53 -32.93 -5.97
CA ALA A 83 13.55 -31.94 -5.56
C ALA A 83 14.06 -30.50 -5.78
N LYS A 84 15.31 -30.22 -5.42
CA LYS A 84 15.97 -28.93 -5.66
C LYS A 84 16.11 -28.61 -7.14
N ALA A 85 16.48 -29.60 -7.96
CA ALA A 85 16.57 -29.46 -9.40
C ALA A 85 15.19 -29.16 -10.02
N ALA A 86 14.14 -29.83 -9.56
CA ALA A 86 12.76 -29.58 -10.01
C ALA A 86 12.24 -28.19 -9.58
N SER A 87 12.75 -27.65 -8.48
CA SER A 87 12.41 -26.31 -7.98
C SER A 87 13.12 -25.16 -8.71
N SER A 88 13.96 -25.44 -9.73
CA SER A 88 14.67 -24.39 -10.48
C SER A 88 13.79 -23.63 -11.49
N ASN A 89 12.59 -24.15 -11.79
CA ASN A 89 11.59 -23.51 -12.66
C ASN A 89 10.44 -22.90 -11.85
N VAL A 90 10.73 -22.20 -10.75
CA VAL A 90 9.72 -21.31 -10.18
C VAL A 90 9.62 -20.11 -11.12
N GLU A 91 8.66 -20.14 -12.04
CA GLU A 91 8.12 -18.90 -12.59
C GLU A 91 7.89 -17.99 -11.39
N THR A 92 8.63 -16.87 -11.33
CA THR A 92 8.49 -15.90 -10.25
C THR A 92 7.11 -15.28 -10.40
N PHE A 93 6.12 -15.96 -9.81
CA PHE A 93 4.75 -15.51 -9.77
C PHE A 93 4.74 -14.27 -8.90
N VAL A 94 4.68 -13.11 -9.55
CA VAL A 94 4.44 -11.85 -8.87
C VAL A 94 2.93 -11.64 -8.88
N PRO A 95 2.28 -11.57 -7.70
CA PRO A 95 0.87 -11.25 -7.63
C PRO A 95 0.57 -9.96 -8.41
N PHE A 96 -0.52 -9.97 -9.18
CA PHE A 96 -0.95 -8.79 -9.92
C PHE A 96 -1.08 -7.54 -9.03
N GLN A 97 -1.47 -7.71 -7.76
CA GLN A 97 -1.60 -6.62 -6.79
C GLN A 97 -0.28 -5.86 -6.56
N ASP A 98 0.85 -6.58 -6.54
CA ASP A 98 2.17 -5.97 -6.35
C ASP A 98 2.56 -5.16 -7.60
N ILE A 99 2.31 -5.72 -8.79
CA ILE A 99 2.54 -5.01 -10.07
C ILE A 99 1.65 -3.77 -10.16
N ASP A 100 0.37 -3.90 -9.84
CA ASP A 100 -0.62 -2.81 -9.87
C ASP A 100 -0.23 -1.67 -8.92
N GLN A 101 0.23 -2.00 -7.71
CA GLN A 101 0.71 -1.00 -6.76
C GLN A 101 1.92 -0.22 -7.30
N VAL A 102 2.91 -0.92 -7.86
CA VAL A 102 4.09 -0.29 -8.46
C VAL A 102 3.72 0.60 -9.65
N LEU A 103 2.80 0.13 -10.51
CA LEU A 103 2.31 0.92 -11.64
C LEU A 103 1.61 2.19 -11.18
N LYS A 104 0.69 2.09 -10.22
CA LYS A 104 -0.01 3.24 -9.64
C LYS A 104 0.96 4.27 -9.06
N GLN A 105 1.93 3.81 -8.26
CA GLN A 105 2.94 4.70 -7.68
C GLN A 105 3.78 5.39 -8.77
N THR A 106 4.20 4.64 -9.79
CA THR A 106 4.98 5.18 -10.91
C THR A 106 4.20 6.24 -11.68
N ILE A 107 2.92 6.00 -11.95
CA ILE A 107 2.03 6.97 -12.62
C ILE A 107 1.90 8.24 -11.76
N LEU A 108 1.66 8.10 -10.45
CA LEU A 108 1.53 9.24 -9.55
C LEU A 108 2.81 10.07 -9.46
N ILE A 109 3.99 9.43 -9.40
CA ILE A 109 5.28 10.12 -9.40
C ILE A 109 5.47 10.91 -10.70
N LYS A 110 5.22 10.28 -11.84
CA LYS A 110 5.32 10.96 -13.15
C LYS A 110 4.34 12.13 -13.26
N TRP A 111 3.11 11.94 -12.80
CA TRP A 111 2.10 13.00 -12.83
C TRP A 111 2.47 14.16 -11.90
N GLN A 112 2.97 13.87 -10.69
CA GLN A 112 3.45 14.88 -9.77
C GLN A 112 4.66 15.65 -10.34
N HIS A 113 5.53 14.98 -11.09
CA HIS A 113 6.64 15.63 -11.79
C HIS A 113 6.15 16.56 -12.90
N ILE A 114 5.22 16.12 -13.75
CA ILE A 114 4.58 16.97 -14.76
C ILE A 114 3.92 18.18 -14.10
N TRP A 115 3.21 17.95 -13.00
CA TRP A 115 2.54 19.01 -12.24
C TRP A 115 3.52 20.05 -11.67
N TYR A 116 4.67 19.62 -11.16
CA TYR A 116 5.73 20.53 -10.68
C TYR A 116 6.27 21.45 -11.78
N LEU A 117 6.33 20.94 -13.02
CA LEU A 117 6.82 21.69 -14.18
C LEU A 117 5.79 22.70 -14.74
N GLU A 118 4.56 22.71 -14.25
CA GLU A 118 3.53 23.65 -14.68
C GLU A 118 3.79 25.07 -14.16
N LEU A 119 4.35 25.93 -15.01
CA LEU A 119 4.68 27.32 -14.64
C LEU A 119 3.48 28.28 -14.76
N ASN A 120 2.53 27.99 -15.64
CA ASN A 120 1.44 28.90 -16.00
C ASN A 120 0.09 28.52 -15.39
N ASN A 121 0.04 27.47 -14.59
CA ASN A 121 -1.20 27.00 -13.99
C ASN A 121 -1.53 27.78 -12.71
N LYS A 122 -2.65 28.51 -12.72
CA LYS A 122 -3.13 29.29 -11.56
C LYS A 122 -3.29 28.43 -10.30
N LEU A 123 -3.80 27.20 -10.47
CA LEU A 123 -4.06 26.27 -9.38
C LEU A 123 -2.77 25.71 -8.78
N HIS A 124 -1.73 25.51 -9.58
CA HIS A 124 -0.44 24.99 -9.12
C HIS A 124 0.17 25.86 -8.00
N SER A 125 0.00 27.18 -8.09
CA SER A 125 0.51 28.12 -7.07
C SER A 125 -0.09 27.94 -5.66
N ILE A 126 -1.24 27.28 -5.55
CA ILE A 126 -1.93 27.01 -4.27
C ILE A 126 -2.04 25.52 -3.93
N GLN A 127 -1.90 24.66 -4.94
CA GLN A 127 -1.97 23.21 -4.82
C GLN A 127 -0.72 22.58 -5.47
N PRO A 128 0.43 22.54 -4.78
CA PRO A 128 1.66 22.01 -5.35
C PRO A 128 1.66 20.48 -5.48
N SER A 129 0.70 19.78 -4.85
CA SER A 129 0.58 18.33 -4.93
C SER A 129 -0.63 17.89 -5.78
N ILE A 130 -0.48 16.80 -6.53
CA ILE A 130 -1.58 16.16 -7.27
C ILE A 130 -2.61 15.49 -6.34
N ALA A 131 -2.28 15.30 -5.05
CA ALA A 131 -3.20 14.73 -4.06
C ALA A 131 -4.46 15.59 -3.85
N GLY A 132 -4.43 16.86 -4.26
CA GLY A 132 -5.57 17.76 -4.13
C GLY A 132 -5.67 18.42 -2.77
N PHE A 133 -6.83 19.03 -2.53
CA PHE A 133 -7.18 19.62 -1.24
C PHE A 133 -7.91 18.62 -0.36
N GLN A 134 -7.73 18.76 0.95
CA GLN A 134 -8.46 17.91 1.89
C GLN A 134 -9.96 18.26 1.86
N PRO A 135 -10.84 17.28 2.13
CA PRO A 135 -12.25 17.54 2.31
C PRO A 135 -12.47 18.60 3.40
N ASN A 136 -13.36 19.55 3.14
CA ASN A 136 -13.75 20.57 4.11
C ASN A 136 -15.22 20.41 4.50
N ASN A 137 -15.56 20.90 5.70
CA ASN A 137 -16.92 20.86 6.23
C ASN A 137 -17.81 21.99 5.70
N LEU A 138 -17.50 22.53 4.52
CA LEU A 138 -18.31 23.57 3.89
C LEU A 138 -19.57 22.96 3.29
N ASN A 139 -20.68 23.69 3.37
CA ASN A 139 -21.84 23.35 2.56
C ASN A 139 -21.53 23.48 1.07
N ARG A 140 -22.31 22.79 0.24
CA ARG A 140 -22.14 22.76 -1.23
C ARG A 140 -21.93 24.14 -1.85
N ARG A 141 -22.71 25.15 -1.41
CA ARG A 141 -22.64 26.52 -1.94
C ARG A 141 -21.30 27.19 -1.63
N MET A 142 -20.77 27.02 -0.42
CA MET A 142 -19.47 27.57 -0.04
C MET A 142 -18.31 26.81 -0.69
N SER A 143 -18.41 25.49 -0.85
CA SER A 143 -17.41 24.69 -1.57
C SER A 143 -17.28 25.12 -3.03
N VAL A 144 -18.40 25.43 -3.71
CA VAL A 144 -18.38 26.00 -5.08
C VAL A 144 -17.61 27.32 -5.11
N LYS A 145 -17.91 28.23 -4.18
CA LYS A 145 -17.26 29.54 -4.13
C LYS A 145 -15.75 29.41 -3.92
N LEU A 146 -15.33 28.54 -3.00
CA LEU A 146 -13.90 28.28 -2.78
C LEU A 146 -13.24 27.68 -4.03
N ALA A 147 -13.86 26.70 -4.68
CA ALA A 147 -13.33 26.11 -5.90
C ALA A 147 -13.20 27.14 -7.05
N ARG A 148 -14.21 28.01 -7.22
CA ARG A 148 -14.17 29.10 -8.22
C ARG A 148 -13.07 30.12 -7.91
N LEU A 149 -12.88 30.47 -6.64
CA LEU A 149 -11.75 31.32 -6.22
C LEU A 149 -10.40 30.67 -6.54
N ARG A 150 -10.23 29.38 -6.21
CA ARG A 150 -9.01 28.59 -6.46
C ARG A 150 -8.65 28.52 -7.95
N LEU A 151 -9.64 28.33 -8.82
CA LEU A 151 -9.45 28.32 -10.27
C LEU A 151 -9.31 29.73 -10.87
N GLY A 152 -9.69 30.76 -10.10
CA GLY A 152 -9.79 32.13 -10.60
C GLY A 152 -10.97 32.35 -11.53
N HIS A 153 -12.00 31.50 -11.47
CA HIS A 153 -13.20 31.48 -12.32
C HIS A 153 -14.35 32.25 -11.67
N THR A 154 -14.24 33.57 -11.68
CA THR A 154 -15.26 34.49 -11.15
C THR A 154 -15.84 35.31 -12.29
N TYR A 155 -17.02 35.90 -12.10
CA TYR A 155 -17.63 36.77 -13.10
C TYR A 155 -16.68 37.87 -13.57
N PHE A 156 -16.01 38.56 -12.65
CA PHE A 156 -15.08 39.65 -13.00
C PHE A 156 -13.85 39.18 -13.79
N THR A 157 -13.42 37.94 -13.62
CA THR A 157 -12.22 37.41 -14.27
C THR A 157 -12.52 36.63 -15.54
N HIS A 158 -13.76 36.17 -15.75
CA HIS A 158 -14.11 35.29 -16.88
C HIS A 158 -15.25 35.80 -17.76
N LYS A 159 -16.05 36.79 -17.33
CA LYS A 159 -17.13 37.35 -18.15
C LYS A 159 -16.63 37.76 -19.54
N HIS A 160 -15.49 38.44 -19.60
CA HIS A 160 -14.94 38.94 -20.86
C HIS A 160 -14.65 37.82 -21.87
N LEU A 161 -14.27 36.62 -21.40
CA LEU A 161 -14.07 35.46 -22.28
C LEU A 161 -15.37 34.96 -22.91
N LEU A 162 -16.49 35.07 -22.19
CA LEU A 162 -17.81 34.65 -22.69
C LEU A 162 -18.36 35.60 -23.75
N TYR A 163 -18.04 36.88 -23.65
CA TYR A 163 -18.51 37.91 -24.59
C TYR A 163 -17.45 38.32 -25.62
N ALA A 164 -16.27 37.69 -25.60
CA ALA A 164 -15.10 38.08 -26.39
C ALA A 164 -14.68 39.55 -26.22
N ASP A 165 -14.96 40.11 -25.05
CA ASP A 165 -14.55 41.46 -24.65
C ASP A 165 -13.05 41.48 -24.25
N PRO A 166 -12.40 42.65 -24.31
CA PRO A 166 -11.07 42.81 -23.73
C PRO A 166 -11.08 42.52 -22.22
N ALA A 167 -9.97 41.97 -21.72
CA ALA A 167 -9.81 41.69 -20.30
C ALA A 167 -9.97 42.98 -19.46
N PRO A 168 -10.80 42.97 -18.41
CA PRO A 168 -11.05 44.18 -17.64
C PRO A 168 -9.83 44.57 -16.81
N SER A 169 -9.49 45.85 -16.84
CA SER A 169 -8.41 46.43 -16.03
C SER A 169 -8.96 47.05 -14.75
N CYS A 170 -8.17 46.98 -13.68
CA CYS A 170 -8.49 47.60 -12.40
C CYS A 170 -8.52 49.13 -12.56
N SER A 171 -9.61 49.77 -12.13
CA SER A 171 -9.76 51.22 -12.20
C SER A 171 -8.76 52.02 -11.35
N SER A 172 -8.09 51.37 -10.39
CA SER A 172 -7.18 52.04 -9.45
C SER A 172 -5.71 51.90 -9.80
N CYS A 173 -5.31 50.84 -10.51
CA CYS A 173 -3.90 50.56 -10.82
C CYS A 173 -3.66 50.01 -12.22
N SER A 174 -4.70 49.97 -13.06
CA SER A 174 -4.64 49.58 -14.48
C SER A 174 -4.16 48.16 -14.78
N THR A 175 -3.98 47.32 -13.76
CA THR A 175 -3.63 45.90 -13.90
C THR A 175 -4.86 45.08 -14.30
N ILE A 176 -4.69 44.05 -15.14
CA ILE A 176 -5.77 43.10 -15.47
C ILE A 176 -6.33 42.47 -14.19
N ILE A 177 -7.66 42.44 -14.07
CA ILE A 177 -8.34 41.90 -12.90
C ILE A 177 -8.17 40.37 -12.85
N SER A 178 -7.58 39.89 -11.76
CA SER A 178 -7.48 38.48 -11.42
C SER A 178 -7.80 38.25 -9.94
N VAL A 179 -8.08 37.01 -9.54
CA VAL A 179 -8.29 36.67 -8.12
C VAL A 179 -7.03 36.97 -7.30
N ARG A 180 -5.85 36.63 -7.82
CA ARG A 180 -4.56 36.98 -7.21
C ARG A 180 -4.43 38.50 -7.04
N HIS A 181 -4.76 39.26 -8.08
CA HIS A 181 -4.71 40.71 -8.02
C HIS A 181 -5.58 41.26 -6.88
N ILE A 182 -6.82 40.81 -6.76
CA ILE A 182 -7.76 41.26 -5.73
C ILE A 182 -7.28 40.85 -4.33
N LEU A 183 -6.93 39.57 -4.16
CA LEU A 183 -6.62 38.96 -2.86
C LEU A 183 -5.21 39.24 -2.35
N CYS A 184 -4.26 39.62 -3.21
CA CYS A 184 -2.85 39.72 -2.82
C CYS A 184 -2.23 41.09 -3.15
N GLU A 185 -2.58 41.73 -4.27
CA GLU A 185 -1.72 42.78 -4.85
C GLU A 185 -2.38 44.17 -4.86
N CYS A 186 -3.65 44.26 -5.27
CA CYS A 186 -4.33 45.49 -5.61
C CYS A 186 -4.26 46.54 -4.49
N PRO A 187 -3.73 47.75 -4.72
CA PRO A 187 -3.64 48.79 -3.70
C PRO A 187 -5.00 49.19 -3.12
N LYS A 188 -6.05 49.15 -3.94
CA LYS A 188 -7.44 49.46 -3.55
C LYS A 188 -7.91 48.65 -2.34
N TYR A 189 -7.53 47.38 -2.26
CA TYR A 189 -7.99 46.48 -1.20
C TYR A 189 -6.99 46.31 -0.05
N ARG A 190 -5.90 47.09 -0.03
CA ARG A 190 -4.81 46.96 0.95
C ARG A 190 -5.29 47.00 2.41
N VAL A 191 -6.18 47.93 2.74
CA VAL A 191 -6.71 48.10 4.11
C VAL A 191 -7.61 46.93 4.49
N LEU A 192 -8.49 46.48 3.59
CA LEU A 192 -9.35 45.32 3.83
C LEU A 192 -8.54 44.03 4.00
N ARG A 193 -7.48 43.83 3.21
CA ARG A 193 -6.59 42.66 3.37
C ARG A 193 -5.91 42.64 4.72
N ARG A 194 -5.44 43.80 5.21
CA ARG A 194 -4.88 43.91 6.57
C ARG A 194 -5.92 43.57 7.63
N LYS A 195 -7.18 44.02 7.47
CA LYS A 195 -8.29 43.70 8.38
C LYS A 195 -8.59 42.19 8.43
N TYR A 196 -8.69 41.54 7.28
CA TYR A 196 -9.16 40.14 7.19
C TYR A 196 -8.06 39.08 7.26
N PHE A 197 -6.87 39.39 6.75
CA PHE A 197 -5.74 38.46 6.63
C PHE A 197 -4.52 38.87 7.48
N GLY A 198 -4.58 40.02 8.18
CA GLY A 198 -3.46 40.55 8.96
C GLY A 198 -2.31 41.13 8.12
N LYS A 199 -2.25 40.84 6.82
CA LYS A 199 -1.20 41.27 5.89
C LYS A 199 -1.76 42.18 4.80
N ALA A 200 -1.00 43.20 4.43
CA ALA A 200 -1.34 44.08 3.30
C ALA A 200 -1.16 43.38 1.94
N TYR A 201 -0.22 42.44 1.85
CA TYR A 201 0.09 41.66 0.66
C TYR A 201 0.27 40.19 1.06
N PRO A 202 -0.82 39.47 1.37
CA PRO A 202 -0.77 38.06 1.73
C PRO A 202 -0.41 37.19 0.52
N ASP A 203 0.19 36.03 0.78
CA ASP A 203 0.39 35.03 -0.27
C ASP A 203 -0.96 34.36 -0.64
N LEU A 204 -1.14 34.00 -1.90
CA LEU A 204 -2.39 33.38 -2.36
C LEU A 204 -2.61 32.01 -1.72
N ARG A 205 -1.54 31.27 -1.44
CA ARG A 205 -1.56 29.97 -0.77
C ARG A 205 -1.99 30.10 0.69
N ASP A 206 -1.61 31.17 1.39
CA ASP A 206 -2.07 31.45 2.77
C ASP A 206 -3.59 31.66 2.84
N ILE A 207 -4.22 32.08 1.73
CA ILE A 207 -5.67 32.38 1.68
C ILE A 207 -6.47 31.20 1.13
N LEU A 208 -6.05 30.66 -0.01
CA LEU A 208 -6.81 29.68 -0.79
C LEU A 208 -6.21 28.27 -0.76
N GLY A 209 -5.03 28.09 -0.16
CA GLY A 209 -4.35 26.81 -0.05
C GLY A 209 -5.00 25.87 0.96
N GLU A 210 -4.19 25.00 1.56
CA GLU A 210 -4.62 24.04 2.59
C GLU A 210 -3.78 24.28 3.87
N PRO A 211 -4.41 24.61 5.02
CA PRO A 211 -5.83 24.97 5.16
C PRO A 211 -6.13 26.34 4.51
N TYR A 212 -7.38 26.54 4.05
CA TYR A 212 -7.80 27.85 3.53
C TYR A 212 -8.16 28.81 4.67
N ASN A 213 -8.09 30.12 4.41
CA ASN A 213 -8.49 31.14 5.38
C ASN A 213 -10.00 31.44 5.27
N ALA A 214 -10.77 31.11 6.31
CA ALA A 214 -12.22 31.31 6.34
C ALA A 214 -12.67 32.78 6.15
N ASN A 215 -11.83 33.75 6.54
CA ASN A 215 -12.12 35.17 6.37
C ASN A 215 -12.19 35.60 4.90
N VAL A 216 -11.74 34.75 3.96
CA VAL A 216 -11.85 35.02 2.52
C VAL A 216 -13.30 35.27 2.11
N PHE A 217 -14.27 34.57 2.71
CA PHE A 217 -15.69 34.76 2.38
C PHE A 217 -16.18 36.14 2.82
N SER A 218 -15.83 36.58 4.03
CA SER A 218 -16.19 37.91 4.53
C SER A 218 -15.49 39.02 3.75
N PHE A 219 -14.21 38.83 3.40
CA PHE A 219 -13.48 39.77 2.55
C PHE A 219 -14.18 39.95 1.19
N VAL A 220 -14.50 38.84 0.52
CA VAL A 220 -15.17 38.82 -0.78
C VAL A 220 -16.57 39.43 -0.69
N HIS A 221 -17.27 39.23 0.43
CA HIS A 221 -18.57 39.84 0.68
C HIS A 221 -18.46 41.37 0.70
N ASP A 222 -17.52 41.91 1.47
CA ASP A 222 -17.36 43.35 1.68
C ASP A 222 -16.95 44.12 0.42
N ILE A 223 -16.21 43.48 -0.49
CA ILE A 223 -15.86 44.09 -1.79
C ILE A 223 -16.95 43.89 -2.86
N ASN A 224 -18.13 43.41 -2.46
CA ASN A 224 -19.27 43.08 -3.31
C ASN A 224 -18.92 42.07 -4.43
N PHE A 225 -17.96 41.19 -4.15
CA PHE A 225 -17.44 40.19 -5.08
C PHE A 225 -18.18 38.85 -4.94
N ILE A 226 -19.11 38.71 -3.98
CA ILE A 226 -19.89 37.47 -3.75
C ILE A 226 -21.00 37.24 -4.76
N HIS A 227 -21.71 38.27 -5.22
CA HIS A 227 -22.80 38.09 -6.20
C HIS A 227 -22.28 37.65 -7.59
N SER A 228 -20.97 37.69 -7.75
CA SER A 228 -20.17 37.41 -8.94
C SER A 228 -19.33 36.13 -8.84
N ILE A 229 -19.39 35.36 -7.74
CA ILE A 229 -18.71 34.05 -7.60
C ILE A 229 -19.72 32.93 -7.61
#